data_AF-A0A7V9EW20-F1
#
_entry.id   AF-A0A7V9EW20-F1
#
_cell.length_a   1.000
_cell.length_b   1.000
_cell.length_c   1.000
_cell.angle_alpha   90.00
_cell.angle_beta   90.00
_cell.angle_gamma   90.00
#
_symmetry.space_group_name_H-M   'P 1'
#
loop_
_entity.id
_entity.type
_entity.pdbx_description
1 polymer ?
#
loop_
_entity_poly.entity_id
_entity_poly.type
_entity_poly.pdbx_seq_one_letter_code
_entity_poly.pdbx_strand_id
1 'polypeptide(L)'
;DLTPPPEDEVQARLGDAAGGTIDLDHTLAVGRYWKAFPEDTVVIEVEPADRSFGLGFTDAVEAAMEPVLAMVREEVGMISEPSGER
;
A
#
# COMPACT_ATOMS: atom_id res chain seq x y z
N ASP A 1 -4.12 5.53 9.03
CA ASP A 1 -3.85 6.90 9.52
C ASP A 1 -2.62 7.44 8.78
N LEU A 2 -2.77 8.58 8.10
CA LEU A 2 -1.73 9.22 7.28
C LEU A 2 -0.95 10.30 8.04
N THR A 3 -1.05 10.32 9.37
CA THR A 3 -0.33 11.27 10.22
C THR A 3 1.16 11.28 9.84
N PRO A 4 1.75 12.47 9.57
CA PRO A 4 3.16 12.59 9.25
C PRO A 4 4.04 12.04 10.39
N PRO A 5 5.09 11.26 10.06
CA PRO A 5 6.04 10.77 11.06
C PRO A 5 6.90 11.91 11.63
N PRO A 6 7.54 11.71 12.80
CA PRO A 6 8.47 12.68 13.37
C PRO A 6 9.74 12.84 12.52
N GLU A 7 10.44 13.97 12.68
CA GLU A 7 11.56 14.38 11.82
C GLU A 7 12.74 13.38 11.85
N ASP A 8 13.02 12.78 12.99
CA ASP A 8 14.09 11.79 13.16
C ASP A 8 13.83 10.51 12.37
N GLU A 9 12.58 10.04 12.36
CA GLU A 9 12.16 8.91 11.54
C GLU A 9 12.32 9.21 10.05
N VAL A 10 11.94 10.40 9.59
CA VAL A 10 12.12 10.80 8.18
C VAL A 10 13.59 10.82 7.78
N GLN A 11 14.47 11.37 8.62
CA GLN A 11 15.91 11.44 8.33
C GLN A 11 16.55 10.04 8.27
N ALA A 12 16.14 9.12 9.15
CA ALA A 12 16.60 7.73 9.12
C ALA A 12 16.24 7.06 7.78
N ARG A 13 14.99 7.21 7.34
CA ARG A 13 14.51 6.64 6.07
C ARG A 13 15.21 7.28 4.86
N LEU A 14 15.49 8.58 4.88
CA LEU A 14 16.28 9.21 3.81
C LEU A 14 17.72 8.65 3.73
N GLY A 15 18.33 8.36 4.88
CA GLY A 15 19.65 7.73 4.95
C GLY A 15 19.67 6.33 4.33
N ASP A 16 18.70 5.50 4.67
CA ASP A 16 18.55 4.14 4.15
C ASP A 16 18.29 4.14 2.63
N ALA A 17 17.42 5.05 2.15
CA ALA A 17 17.14 5.24 0.73
C ALA A 17 18.38 5.69 -0.07
N ALA A 18 19.17 6.63 0.48
CA ALA A 18 20.44 7.04 -0.12
C ALA A 18 21.48 5.91 -0.15
N GLY A 19 21.40 4.95 0.79
CA GLY A 19 22.18 3.72 0.82
C GLY A 19 21.70 2.63 -0.15
N GLY A 20 20.61 2.88 -0.90
CA GLY A 20 20.02 1.94 -1.84
C GLY A 20 18.97 0.99 -1.24
N THR A 21 18.56 1.21 0.02
CA THR A 21 17.46 0.47 0.66
C THR A 21 16.20 1.32 0.58
N ILE A 22 15.37 1.08 -0.43
CA ILE A 22 14.06 1.72 -0.56
C ILE A 22 13.02 0.62 -0.42
N ASP A 23 12.31 0.60 0.71
CA ASP A 23 11.07 -0.15 0.86
C ASP A 23 9.85 0.81 0.78
N LEU A 24 8.66 0.23 0.87
CA LEU A 24 7.41 1.00 0.80
C LEU A 24 7.29 1.99 1.98
N ASP A 25 7.65 1.58 3.18
CA ASP A 25 7.55 2.41 4.39
C ASP A 25 8.39 3.69 4.29
N HIS A 26 9.59 3.58 3.70
CA HIS A 26 10.45 4.74 3.44
C HIS A 26 9.76 5.75 2.53
N THR A 27 9.17 5.25 1.44
CA THR A 27 8.45 6.08 0.45
C THR A 27 7.23 6.75 1.07
N LEU A 28 6.47 6.02 1.89
CA LEU A 28 5.29 6.55 2.57
C LEU A 28 5.66 7.59 3.64
N ALA A 29 6.71 7.37 4.41
CA ALA A 29 7.18 8.31 5.44
C ALA A 29 7.56 9.67 4.85
N VAL A 30 8.37 9.65 3.78
CA VAL A 30 8.75 10.83 3.00
C VAL A 30 7.49 11.51 2.44
N GLY A 31 6.68 10.79 1.66
CA GLY A 31 5.48 11.38 1.04
C GLY A 31 4.51 12.03 2.03
N ARG A 32 4.33 11.44 3.22
CA ARG A 32 3.51 12.00 4.30
C ARG A 32 4.12 13.27 4.91
N TYR A 33 5.43 13.29 5.16
CA TYR A 33 6.11 14.45 5.73
C TYR A 33 5.91 15.71 4.88
N TRP A 34 6.06 15.58 3.56
CA TRP A 34 5.82 16.69 2.62
C TRP A 34 4.36 16.87 2.21
N LYS A 35 3.42 16.09 2.77
CA LYS A 35 1.99 16.11 2.41
C LYS A 35 1.78 15.96 0.89
N ALA A 36 2.54 15.07 0.26
CA ALA A 36 2.54 14.86 -1.18
C ALA A 36 1.33 14.03 -1.66
N PHE A 37 0.67 13.29 -0.76
CA PHE A 37 -0.52 12.52 -1.07
C PHE A 37 -1.79 13.39 -0.96
N PRO A 38 -2.81 13.17 -1.82
CA PRO A 38 -4.15 13.72 -1.61
C PRO A 38 -4.69 13.39 -0.21
N GLU A 39 -5.56 14.24 0.33
CA GLU A 39 -6.14 14.04 1.67
C GLU A 39 -6.87 12.70 1.80
N ASP A 40 -7.54 12.28 0.73
CA ASP A 40 -8.25 11.00 0.64
C ASP A 40 -7.37 9.95 -0.06
N THR A 41 -6.40 9.41 0.69
CA THR A 41 -5.51 8.35 0.21
C THR A 41 -5.58 7.14 1.14
N VAL A 42 -5.83 5.96 0.57
CA VAL A 42 -5.78 4.69 1.28
C VAL A 42 -4.67 3.83 0.71
N VAL A 43 -3.88 3.20 1.60
CA VAL A 43 -2.82 2.25 1.24
C VAL A 43 -3.27 0.87 1.70
N ILE A 44 -3.34 -0.07 0.76
CA ILE A 44 -3.61 -1.48 1.02
C ILE A 44 -2.35 -2.26 0.66
N GLU A 45 -1.78 -2.93 1.65
CA GLU A 45 -0.54 -3.69 1.52
C GLU A 45 -0.78 -5.18 1.76
N VAL A 46 -0.08 -6.01 0.99
CA VAL A 46 -0.06 -7.47 1.14
C VAL A 46 1.38 -7.91 1.30
N GLU A 47 1.73 -8.36 2.50
CA GLU A 47 3.07 -8.86 2.81
C GLU A 47 3.32 -10.21 2.13
N PRO A 48 4.51 -10.43 1.54
CA PRO A 48 4.85 -11.72 0.96
C PRO A 48 5.08 -12.78 2.05
N ALA A 49 4.48 -13.95 1.87
CA ALA A 49 4.74 -15.12 2.72
C ALA A 49 6.12 -15.76 2.44
N ASP A 50 6.66 -15.58 1.23
CA ASP A 50 7.99 -16.01 0.80
C ASP A 50 8.64 -14.90 -0.05
N ARG A 51 9.93 -14.67 0.16
CA ARG A 51 10.75 -13.64 -0.52
C ARG A 51 11.73 -14.25 -1.53
N SER A 52 11.61 -15.54 -1.83
CA SER A 52 12.42 -16.21 -2.86
C SER A 52 12.02 -15.81 -4.28
N PHE A 53 12.90 -16.05 -5.26
CA PHE A 53 12.61 -15.73 -6.66
C PHE A 53 11.58 -16.70 -7.26
N GLY A 54 10.57 -16.14 -7.94
CA GLY A 54 9.53 -16.90 -8.62
C GLY A 54 8.74 -16.02 -9.60
N LEU A 55 7.91 -16.65 -10.43
CA LEU A 55 7.05 -15.98 -11.42
C LEU A 55 5.60 -15.81 -10.98
N GLY A 56 5.24 -16.30 -9.79
CA GLY A 56 3.87 -16.30 -9.29
C GLY A 56 3.80 -16.00 -7.80
N PHE A 57 2.58 -15.91 -7.28
CA PHE A 57 2.33 -15.75 -5.86
C PHE A 57 2.42 -17.09 -5.12
N THR A 58 2.62 -17.01 -3.82
CA THR A 58 2.34 -18.15 -2.93
C THR A 58 0.84 -18.32 -2.79
N ASP A 59 0.37 -19.53 -2.46
CA ASP A 59 -1.05 -19.81 -2.22
C ASP A 59 -1.69 -18.84 -1.22
N ALA A 60 -0.93 -18.42 -0.20
CA ALA A 60 -1.39 -17.48 0.82
C ALA A 60 -1.63 -16.07 0.25
N VAL A 61 -0.72 -15.59 -0.60
CA VAL A 61 -0.86 -14.28 -1.26
C VAL A 61 -1.94 -14.34 -2.34
N GLU A 62 -2.01 -15.42 -3.12
CA GLU A 62 -3.05 -15.61 -4.14
C GLU A 62 -4.45 -15.61 -3.52
N ALA A 63 -4.63 -16.29 -2.38
CA ALA A 63 -5.89 -16.29 -1.63
C ALA A 63 -6.28 -14.90 -1.09
N ALA A 64 -5.32 -13.99 -0.90
CA ALA A 64 -5.59 -12.63 -0.43
C ALA A 64 -6.05 -11.67 -1.55
N MET A 65 -5.92 -12.05 -2.83
CA MET A 65 -6.18 -11.14 -3.96
C MET A 65 -7.64 -10.71 -4.06
N GLU A 66 -8.59 -11.64 -3.94
CA GLU A 66 -10.02 -11.31 -3.99
C GLU A 66 -10.45 -10.37 -2.84
N PRO A 67 -10.07 -10.62 -1.57
CA PRO A 67 -10.29 -9.67 -0.48
C PRO A 67 -9.69 -8.27 -0.75
N VAL A 68 -8.46 -8.19 -1.25
CA VAL A 68 -7.79 -6.93 -1.54
C VAL A 68 -8.50 -6.15 -2.65
N LEU A 69 -8.93 -6.83 -3.71
CA LEU A 69 -9.72 -6.22 -4.77
C LEU A 69 -11.07 -5.70 -4.26
N ALA A 70 -11.69 -6.40 -3.31
CA ALA A 70 -12.92 -5.93 -2.67
C ALA A 70 -12.68 -4.63 -1.87
N MET A 71 -11.60 -4.56 -1.09
CA MET A 71 -11.21 -3.33 -0.36
C MET A 71 -10.96 -2.17 -1.32
N VAL A 72 -10.22 -2.39 -2.42
CA VAL A 72 -9.98 -1.33 -3.42
C VAL A 72 -11.30 -0.82 -4.00
N ARG A 73 -12.23 -1.72 -4.35
CA ARG A 73 -13.55 -1.35 -4.91
C ARG A 73 -14.39 -0.53 -3.94
N GLU A 74 -14.33 -0.86 -2.65
CA GLU A 74 -14.98 -0.11 -1.58
C GLU A 74 -14.43 1.32 -1.51
N GLU A 75 -13.11 1.47 -1.48
CA GLU A 75 -12.45 2.80 -1.39
C GLU A 75 -12.67 3.66 -2.62
N VAL A 76 -12.71 3.08 -3.83
CA VAL A 76 -12.99 3.84 -5.06
C VAL A 76 -14.48 4.08 -5.32
N GLY A 77 -15.37 3.66 -4.41
CA GLY A 77 -16.81 3.87 -4.52
C GLY A 77 -17.49 3.09 -5.65
N MET A 78 -16.88 2.01 -6.16
CA MET A 78 -17.54 1.12 -7.13
C MET A 78 -18.52 0.19 -6.41
N ILE A 79 -19.67 0.72 -6.02
CA ILE A 79 -20.86 -0.06 -5.72
C ILE A 79 -21.32 -0.66 -7.05
N SER A 80 -21.16 -1.97 -7.24
CA SER A 80 -21.81 -2.69 -8.32
C SER A 80 -23.31 -2.37 -8.29
N GLU A 81 -23.86 -1.75 -9.33
CA GLU A 81 -25.32 -1.66 -9.44
C GLU A 81 -25.91 -3.08 -9.38
N PRO A 82 -26.97 -3.34 -8.60
CA PRO A 82 -27.66 -4.60 -8.69
C PRO A 82 -28.15 -4.75 -10.13
N SER A 83 -27.81 -5.87 -10.77
CA SER A 83 -28.29 -6.24 -12.10
C SER A 83 -29.82 -6.23 -12.09
N GLY A 84 -30.39 -5.11 -12.51
CA GLY A 84 -31.83 -4.96 -12.68
C GLY A 84 -32.27 -5.78 -13.88
N GLU A 85 -32.83 -6.96 -13.64
CA GLU A 85 -33.76 -7.56 -14.58
C GLU A 85 -34.97 -6.63 -14.71
N ARG A 86 -35.18 -6.11 -15.92
CA ARG A 86 -36.47 -5.61 -16.40
C ARG A 86 -36.93 -6.49 -17.55
#